data_AF-A0A1V4R4X0-F1
#
_entry.id   AF-A0A1V4R4X0-F1
#
_cell.length_a   1.000
_cell.length_b   1.000
_cell.length_c   1.000
_cell.angle_alpha   90.00
_cell.angle_beta   90.00
_cell.angle_gamma   90.00
#
_symmetry.space_group_name_H-M   'P 1'
#
loop_
_entity.id
_entity.type
_entity.pdbx_description
1 polymer ?
#
loop_
_entity_poly.entity_id
_entity_poly.type
_entity_poly.pdbx_seq_one_letter_code
_entity_poly.pdbx_strand_id
1 'polypeptide(L)' 'AEIERASKMTDWICNQERMDRTKDALYIHPMPVDRGKEVTDEVASGPNSIITDIAENRLHTQKAIMAMTIAGMKVEI' A
#
# COMPACT_ATOMS: atom_id res chain seq x y z
N ALA A 1 -1.97 20.22 -10.39
CA ALA A 1 -0.79 20.05 -9.49
C ALA A 1 -0.45 18.56 -9.25
N GLU A 2 -1.34 17.72 -8.74
CA GLU A 2 -1.13 16.25 -8.73
C GLU A 2 -2.26 15.54 -9.50
N ILE A 3 -3.51 15.83 -9.11
CA ILE A 3 -4.73 15.34 -9.75
C ILE A 3 -4.67 15.51 -11.28
N GLU A 4 -4.22 16.67 -11.76
CA GLU A 4 -4.10 16.93 -13.20
C GLU A 4 -3.07 16.04 -13.91
N ARG A 5 -1.98 15.66 -13.21
CA ARG A 5 -0.98 14.73 -13.76
C ARG A 5 -1.53 13.31 -13.75
N ALA A 6 -2.14 12.89 -12.65
CA ALA A 6 -2.79 11.58 -12.53
C ALA A 6 -3.90 11.40 -13.59
N SER A 7 -4.71 12.42 -13.84
CA SER A 7 -5.75 12.39 -14.88
C SER A 7 -5.23 12.20 -16.31
N LYS A 8 -3.95 12.50 -16.57
CA LYS A 8 -3.31 12.28 -17.88
C LYS A 8 -2.71 10.89 -18.01
N MET A 9 -2.57 10.14 -16.90
CA MET A 9 -1.95 8.81 -16.85
C MET A 9 -3.03 7.73 -16.73
N THR A 10 -3.87 7.60 -17.75
CA THR A 10 -4.95 6.60 -17.79
C THR A 10 -4.44 5.17 -17.81
N ASP A 11 -3.24 4.97 -18.34
CA ASP A 11 -2.64 3.64 -18.47
C ASP A 11 -1.86 3.24 -17.21
N TRP A 12 -1.62 4.15 -16.26
CA TRP A 12 -0.85 3.84 -15.05
C TRP A 12 -1.79 3.40 -13.91
N ILE A 13 -2.43 2.24 -14.11
CA ILE A 13 -3.38 1.65 -13.15
C ILE A 13 -2.99 0.20 -12.82
N CYS A 14 -3.15 -0.24 -11.58
CA CYS A 14 -3.07 -1.65 -11.23
C CYS A 14 -4.45 -2.31 -11.42
N ASN A 15 -4.60 -3.10 -12.48
CA ASN A 15 -5.81 -3.85 -12.82
C ASN A 15 -5.57 -5.36 -12.73
N GLN A 16 -6.63 -6.16 -12.86
CA GLN A 16 -6.50 -7.61 -12.76
C GLN A 16 -5.56 -8.18 -13.84
N GLU A 17 -5.61 -7.66 -15.08
CA GLU A 17 -4.70 -8.08 -16.15
C GLU A 17 -3.22 -7.95 -15.76
N ARG A 18 -2.85 -6.88 -15.04
CA ARG A 18 -1.48 -6.70 -14.53
C ARG A 18 -1.16 -7.65 -13.38
N MET A 19 -2.12 -7.89 -12.50
CA MET A 19 -1.96 -8.85 -11.41
C MET A 19 -1.82 -10.28 -11.94
N ASP A 20 -2.53 -10.65 -13.01
CA ASP A 20 -2.47 -11.97 -13.66
C ASP A 20 -1.11 -12.26 -14.31
N ARG A 21 -0.32 -11.22 -14.60
CA ARG A 21 1.07 -11.36 -15.10
C ARG A 21 2.05 -11.71 -13.99
N THR A 22 1.62 -11.60 -12.73
CA THR A 22 2.40 -12.02 -11.57
C THR A 22 2.10 -13.49 -11.27
N LYS A 23 2.81 -14.08 -10.29
CA LYS A 23 2.45 -15.40 -9.77
C LYS A 23 1.41 -15.21 -8.66
N ASP A 24 1.91 -14.97 -7.44
CA ASP A 24 1.11 -14.79 -6.22
C ASP A 24 1.43 -13.44 -5.58
N ALA A 25 1.48 -12.38 -6.39
CA ALA A 25 1.82 -11.06 -5.86
C ALA A 25 0.70 -10.53 -4.97
N LEU A 26 1.11 -9.93 -3.85
CA LEU A 26 0.22 -9.19 -2.97
C LEU A 26 0.18 -7.72 -3.40
N TYR A 27 -1.01 -7.13 -3.36
CA TYR A 27 -1.20 -5.71 -3.61
C TYR A 27 -1.16 -4.93 -2.29
N ILE A 28 -0.31 -3.91 -2.22
CA ILE A 28 -0.15 -3.00 -1.07
C ILE A 28 -0.47 -1.56 -1.47
N HIS A 29 -1.01 -0.78 -0.53
CA HIS A 29 -1.18 0.67 -0.70
C HIS A 29 -1.17 1.38 0.67
N PRO A 30 -0.48 2.53 0.84
CA PRO A 30 -0.41 3.24 2.11
C PRO A 30 -1.68 4.03 2.48
N MET A 31 -2.66 4.11 1.56
CA MET A 31 -3.90 4.92 1.64
C MET A 31 -3.65 6.45 1.72
N PRO A 32 -4.63 7.30 1.34
CA PRO A 32 -5.92 6.98 0.71
C PRO A 32 -5.74 6.36 -0.68
N VAL A 33 -6.69 5.54 -1.12
CA VAL A 33 -6.64 4.87 -2.44
C VAL A 33 -7.55 5.60 -3.43
N ASP A 34 -7.00 6.03 -4.56
CA ASP A 34 -7.74 6.61 -5.68
C ASP A 34 -8.24 5.52 -6.64
N ARG A 35 -9.35 4.89 -6.25
CA ARG A 35 -10.03 3.83 -7.00
C ARG A 35 -10.40 4.27 -8.42
N GLY A 36 -10.13 3.41 -9.40
CA GLY A 36 -10.33 3.67 -10.81
C GLY A 36 -9.26 4.56 -11.46
N LYS A 37 -8.27 5.05 -10.69
CA LYS A 37 -7.11 5.79 -11.23
C LYS A 37 -5.82 5.03 -11.07
N GLU A 38 -5.42 4.74 -9.83
CA GLU A 38 -4.15 4.04 -9.55
C GLU A 38 -4.35 2.53 -9.38
N VAL A 39 -5.57 2.10 -9.05
CA VAL A 39 -5.94 0.69 -8.90
C VAL A 39 -7.43 0.51 -9.18
N THR A 40 -7.78 -0.64 -9.75
CA THR A 40 -9.18 -1.06 -9.94
C THR A 40 -9.81 -1.56 -8.64
N ASP A 41 -11.15 -1.51 -8.54
CA ASP A 41 -11.84 -1.97 -7.35
C ASP A 41 -11.64 -3.46 -7.07
N GLU A 42 -11.60 -4.28 -8.12
CA GLU A 42 -11.35 -5.72 -8.05
C GLU A 42 -9.96 -6.05 -7.48
N VAL A 43 -8.93 -5.25 -7.76
CA VAL A 43 -7.59 -5.47 -7.19
C VAL A 43 -7.52 -4.91 -5.77
N ALA A 44 -8.03 -3.70 -5.54
CA ALA A 44 -7.94 -3.04 -4.23
C ALA A 44 -8.74 -3.77 -3.14
N SER A 45 -9.82 -4.45 -3.50
CA SER A 45 -10.66 -5.25 -2.60
C SER A 45 -10.64 -6.75 -2.90
N GLY A 46 -9.70 -7.18 -3.75
CA GLY A 46 -9.57 -8.57 -4.18
C GLY A 46 -8.83 -9.44 -3.16
N PRO A 47 -8.74 -10.76 -3.43
CA PRO A 47 -8.15 -11.73 -2.51
C PRO A 47 -6.64 -11.51 -2.26
N ASN A 48 -5.94 -10.85 -3.18
CA ASN A 48 -4.52 -10.56 -3.05
C ASN A 48 -4.24 -9.18 -2.43
N SER A 49 -5.28 -8.43 -2.05
CA SER A 49 -5.13 -7.12 -1.41
C SER A 49 -4.83 -7.28 0.08
N ILE A 50 -3.70 -6.74 0.52
CA ILE A 50 -3.33 -6.69 1.94
C ILE A 50 -3.25 -5.25 2.46
N ILE A 51 -4.00 -4.32 1.83
CA ILE A 51 -4.02 -2.89 2.20
C ILE A 51 -4.36 -2.72 3.69
N THR A 52 -5.34 -3.47 4.18
CA THR A 52 -5.77 -3.43 5.59
C THR A 52 -4.70 -3.97 6.54
N ASP A 53 -4.02 -5.04 6.16
CA ASP A 53 -2.98 -5.65 7.00
C ASP A 53 -1.76 -4.74 7.10
N ILE A 54 -1.40 -4.06 6.00
CA ILE A 54 -0.35 -3.03 6.00
C ILE A 54 -0.76 -1.83 6.85
N ALA A 55 -2.04 -1.43 6.79
CA ALA A 55 -2.55 -0.36 7.65
C ALA A 55 -2.49 -0.73 9.13
N GLU A 56 -2.85 -1.96 9.49
CA GLU A 56 -2.72 -2.49 10.87
C GLU A 56 -1.26 -2.52 11.32
N ASN A 57 -0.34 -2.97 10.46
CA ASN A 57 1.09 -3.03 10.75
C ASN A 57 1.72 -1.66 11.07
N ARG A 58 1.08 -0.55 10.67
CA ARG A 58 1.49 0.81 11.12
C ARG A 58 1.46 0.93 12.64
N LEU A 59 0.42 0.42 13.30
CA LEU A 59 0.29 0.46 14.76
C LEU A 59 1.40 -0.35 15.43
N HIS A 60 1.65 -1.57 14.95
CA HIS A 60 2.67 -2.45 15.51
C HIS A 60 4.07 -1.86 15.34
N THR A 61 4.36 -1.33 14.15
CA THR A 61 5.64 -0.68 13.85
C THR A 61 5.86 0.53 14.75
N GLN A 62 4.85 1.39 14.90
CA GLN A 62 4.93 2.57 15.76
C GLN A 62 5.13 2.19 17.23
N LYS A 63 4.42 1.17 17.74
CA LYS A 63 4.64 0.66 19.10
C LYS A 63 6.08 0.18 19.32
N ALA A 64 6.64 -0.55 18.37
CA ALA A 64 8.02 -1.03 18.45
C ALA A 64 9.01 0.14 18.50
N ILE A 65 8.87 1.11 17.60
CA ILE A 65 9.70 2.32 17.57
C ILE A 65 9.60 3.09 18.89
N MET A 66 8.39 3.27 19.43
CA MET A 66 8.19 3.94 20.71
C MET A 66 8.85 3.17 21.87
N ALA A 67 8.69 1.85 21.92
CA ALA A 67 9.30 1.02 22.95
C ALA A 67 10.83 1.12 22.93
N MET A 68 11.44 1.05 21.75
CA MET A 68 12.89 1.16 21.59
C MET A 68 13.43 2.54 21.98
N THR A 69 12.74 3.60 21.58
CA THR A 69 13.17 4.98 21.84
C THR A 69 12.94 5.41 23.29
N ILE A 70 11.81 5.04 23.89
CA ILE A 70 11.50 5.35 25.31
C ILE A 70 12.41 4.56 26.26
N ALA A 71 12.73 3.31 25.94
CA ALA A 71 13.62 2.48 26.77
C ALA A 71 15.11 2.86 26.65
N GLY A 72 15.48 3.81 25.78
CA GLY A 72 16.87 4.21 25.56
C GLY A 72 17.71 3.11 24.91
N MET A 73 17.11 2.21 24.13
CA MET A 73 17.85 1.18 23.42
C MET A 73 18.75 1.83 22.36
N LYS A 74 20.04 1.47 22.35
CA LYS A 74 20.90 1.76 21.21
C LYS A 74 20.44 0.91 20.03
N VAL A 75 19.96 1.58 18.99
CA VAL A 75 19.66 0.95 17.70
C VAL A 75 20.89 1.11 16.83
N GLU A 76 21.60 0.01 16.59
CA GLU A 76 22.64 -0.05 15.57
C GLU A 76 21.97 -0.43 14.25
N ILE A 77 22.14 0.44 13.24
CA ILE A 77 21.59 0.29 11.89
C ILE A 77 22.73 -0.14 10.96
#